data_AF-J3CM06-F1
#
_entry.id   AF-J3CM06-F1
#
_cell.length_a   1.000
_cell.length_b   1.000
_cell.length_c   1.000
_cell.angle_alpha   90.00
_cell.angle_beta   90.00
_cell.angle_gamma   90.00
#
_symmetry.space_group_name_H-M   'P 1'
#
loop_
_entity.id
_entity.type
_entity.pdbx_description
1 polymer ?
#
loop_
_entity_poly.entity_id
_entity_poly.type
_entity_poly.pdbx_seq_one_letter_code
_entity_poly.pdbx_strand_id
1 'polypeptide(L)'
;MNKRYKLLFNFAVTFLFISCTAQENPNYIGKQFVSFDLNKVTFQENLDTLFSKINKFDLIVIPDTNSRFDTLQNKISNDPVAFIYRVKHKNTDGLYSFQNLKVKEVVSFYTDNQNRFRRVDFAMYLSEPEYQNLLSTNKDYKDITTDEVRKFNNNKYQILQKVEKKKATTFYCLETRDNLGDYFVRIRISDLNIIADEFDKKWNSKRGY
;
A
#
# COMPACT_ATOMS: atom_id res chain seq x y z
N MET A 1 52.23 -2.59 -31.58
CA MET A 1 51.50 -2.25 -30.33
C MET A 1 52.11 -3.02 -29.17
N ASN A 2 52.69 -2.30 -28.21
CA ASN A 2 53.49 -2.84 -27.10
C ASN A 2 52.65 -3.77 -26.19
N LYS A 3 53.15 -4.98 -25.89
CA LYS A 3 52.48 -5.99 -25.03
C LYS A 3 52.03 -5.44 -23.67
N ARG A 4 52.71 -4.40 -23.16
CA ARG A 4 52.36 -3.70 -21.91
C ARG A 4 51.05 -2.92 -21.98
N TYR A 5 50.68 -2.38 -23.14
CA TYR A 5 49.41 -1.66 -23.31
C TYR A 5 48.21 -2.60 -23.39
N LYS A 6 48.39 -3.82 -23.95
CA LYS A 6 47.34 -4.86 -23.92
C LYS A 6 47.06 -5.36 -22.50
N LEU A 7 48.08 -5.42 -21.64
CA LEU A 7 47.91 -5.84 -20.24
C LEU A 7 47.18 -4.79 -19.41
N LEU A 8 47.54 -3.51 -19.58
CA LEU A 8 46.89 -2.39 -18.89
C LEU A 8 45.43 -2.19 -19.33
N PHE A 9 45.13 -2.38 -20.61
CA PHE A 9 43.75 -2.31 -21.12
C PHE A 9 42.87 -3.44 -20.59
N ASN A 10 43.39 -4.67 -20.51
CA ASN A 10 42.62 -5.78 -19.94
C ASN A 10 42.37 -5.64 -18.43
N PHE A 11 43.31 -5.04 -17.69
CA PHE A 11 43.15 -4.78 -16.25
C PHE A 11 42.13 -3.66 -15.96
N ALA A 12 42.11 -2.60 -16.79
CA ALA A 12 41.12 -1.54 -16.70
C ALA A 12 39.70 -2.03 -17.01
N VAL A 13 39.56 -2.95 -17.97
CA VAL A 13 38.25 -3.55 -18.32
C VAL A 13 37.76 -4.51 -17.24
N THR A 14 38.64 -5.26 -16.55
CA THR A 14 38.22 -6.13 -15.43
C THR A 14 37.82 -5.33 -14.18
N PHE A 15 38.43 -4.17 -13.93
CA PHE A 15 38.03 -3.29 -12.81
C PHE A 15 36.65 -2.64 -13.01
N LEU A 16 36.20 -2.46 -14.26
CA LEU A 16 34.86 -1.94 -14.54
C LEU A 16 33.73 -2.95 -14.24
N PHE A 17 34.04 -4.25 -14.11
CA PHE A 17 33.05 -5.27 -13.72
C PHE A 17 32.98 -5.52 -12.20
N ILE A 18 33.97 -5.07 -11.43
CA ILE A 18 33.99 -5.25 -9.96
C ILE A 18 33.17 -4.15 -9.24
N SER A 19 32.81 -3.09 -9.95
CA SER A 19 31.84 -2.08 -9.47
C SER A 19 30.41 -2.32 -9.93
N CYS A 20 30.08 -3.54 -10.39
CA CYS A 20 28.71 -4.03 -10.25
C CYS A 20 28.57 -4.55 -8.82
N THR A 21 28.70 -3.66 -7.84
CA THR A 21 28.05 -3.89 -6.55
C THR A 21 26.61 -4.13 -6.91
N ALA A 22 26.16 -5.38 -6.78
CA ALA A 22 24.75 -5.69 -6.69
C ALA A 22 24.21 -4.70 -5.67
N GLN A 23 23.59 -3.64 -6.19
CA GLN A 23 22.98 -2.62 -5.37
C GLN A 23 22.07 -3.41 -4.45
N GLU A 24 22.44 -3.47 -3.17
CA GLU A 24 21.57 -3.93 -2.11
C GLU A 24 20.38 -3.00 -2.18
N ASN A 25 19.41 -3.34 -3.02
CA ASN A 25 18.28 -2.52 -3.28
C ASN A 25 17.45 -2.60 -2.00
N PRO A 26 17.37 -1.55 -1.17
CA PRO A 26 16.69 -1.63 0.12
C PRO A 26 15.16 -1.71 -0.05
N ASN A 27 14.67 -1.65 -1.30
CA ASN A 27 13.36 -1.12 -1.65
C ASN A 27 12.36 -2.19 -2.12
N TYR A 28 12.36 -3.39 -1.53
CA TYR A 28 11.41 -4.43 -1.93
C TYR A 28 10.68 -5.04 -0.73
N ILE A 29 9.37 -4.79 -0.65
CA ILE A 29 8.47 -5.69 0.07
C ILE A 29 8.45 -7.04 -0.67
N GLY A 30 8.99 -8.09 -0.04
CA GLY A 30 8.87 -9.46 -0.54
C GLY A 30 10.16 -10.29 -0.69
N LYS A 31 11.36 -9.79 -0.37
CA LYS A 31 12.60 -10.56 -0.64
C LYS A 31 12.93 -11.66 0.38
N GLN A 32 12.37 -11.67 1.59
CA GLN A 32 12.69 -12.68 2.60
C GLN A 32 11.46 -13.19 3.35
N PHE A 33 11.15 -14.46 3.07
CA PHE A 33 10.36 -15.44 3.84
C PHE A 33 8.92 -15.07 4.28
N VAL A 34 7.98 -15.95 3.91
CA VAL A 34 6.62 -16.12 4.46
C VAL A 34 5.52 -15.15 3.96
N SER A 35 5.59 -13.82 4.16
CA SER A 35 4.48 -12.90 3.79
C SER A 35 4.96 -11.52 3.32
N PHE A 36 4.15 -10.81 2.54
CA PHE A 36 4.34 -9.41 2.17
C PHE A 36 3.91 -8.49 3.33
N ASP A 37 4.89 -7.88 3.98
CA ASP A 37 4.66 -6.90 5.04
C ASP A 37 4.26 -5.54 4.45
N LEU A 38 2.96 -5.22 4.51
CA LEU A 38 2.38 -4.00 3.96
C LEU A 38 2.81 -2.73 4.71
N ASN A 39 3.37 -2.84 5.93
CA ASN A 39 3.96 -1.68 6.62
C ASN A 39 5.16 -1.09 5.87
N LYS A 40 5.85 -1.92 5.09
CA LYS A 40 7.11 -1.58 4.43
C LYS A 40 6.93 -1.03 3.02
N VAL A 41 5.69 -0.79 2.59
CA VAL A 41 5.37 -0.19 1.29
C VAL A 41 6.04 1.19 1.15
N THR A 42 6.74 1.38 0.02
CA THR A 42 7.50 2.59 -0.32
C THR A 42 6.98 3.33 -1.55
N PHE A 43 6.12 2.71 -2.36
CA PHE A 43 5.64 3.18 -3.67
C PHE A 43 6.72 3.32 -4.75
N GLN A 44 7.92 2.86 -4.46
CA GLN A 44 9.02 2.75 -5.43
C GLN A 44 9.14 1.32 -5.97
N GLU A 45 8.25 0.41 -5.54
CA GLU A 45 8.25 -0.98 -5.99
C GLU A 45 7.90 -1.09 -7.47
N ASN A 46 8.65 -1.94 -8.18
CA ASN A 46 8.25 -2.39 -9.50
C ASN A 46 7.09 -3.41 -9.35
N LEU A 47 6.02 -3.24 -10.13
CA LEU A 47 4.86 -4.15 -10.10
C LEU A 47 5.21 -5.61 -10.37
N ASP A 48 6.12 -5.89 -11.29
CA ASP A 48 6.58 -7.26 -11.56
C ASP A 48 7.24 -7.87 -10.31
N THR A 49 7.90 -7.04 -9.49
CA THR A 49 8.50 -7.47 -8.23
C THR A 49 7.46 -7.66 -7.14
N LEU A 50 6.52 -6.72 -7.03
CA LEU A 50 5.43 -6.74 -6.06
C LEU A 50 4.52 -7.97 -6.25
N PHE A 51 4.34 -8.41 -7.51
CA PHE A 51 3.56 -9.60 -7.86
C PHE A 51 4.42 -10.82 -8.21
N SER A 52 5.74 -10.79 -7.99
CA SER A 52 6.67 -11.88 -8.39
C SER A 52 6.35 -13.24 -7.77
N LYS A 53 5.71 -13.26 -6.61
CA LYS A 53 5.30 -14.48 -5.89
C LYS A 53 3.86 -14.90 -6.15
N ILE A 54 3.12 -14.12 -6.91
CA ILE A 54 1.72 -14.37 -7.22
C ILE A 54 1.67 -15.01 -8.59
N ASN A 55 0.97 -16.14 -8.68
CA ASN A 55 0.67 -16.74 -9.96
C ASN A 55 -0.16 -15.73 -10.78
N LYS A 56 0.28 -15.40 -12.00
CA LYS A 56 -0.39 -14.42 -12.86
C LYS A 56 -1.86 -14.77 -13.11
N PHE A 57 -2.23 -16.05 -13.09
CA PHE A 57 -3.63 -16.49 -13.22
C PHE A 57 -4.52 -16.14 -12.01
N ASP A 58 -3.91 -15.82 -10.88
CA ASP A 58 -4.58 -15.43 -9.64
C ASP A 58 -4.61 -13.91 -9.44
N LEU A 59 -3.94 -13.16 -10.32
CA LEU A 59 -3.97 -11.71 -10.35
C LEU A 59 -5.13 -11.23 -11.24
N ILE A 60 -6.03 -10.47 -10.64
CA ILE A 60 -7.14 -9.80 -11.33
C ILE A 60 -6.73 -8.36 -11.56
N VAL A 61 -6.83 -7.89 -12.80
CA VAL A 61 -6.60 -6.49 -13.18
C VAL A 61 -7.92 -5.86 -13.58
N ILE A 62 -8.28 -4.77 -12.91
CA ILE A 62 -9.53 -4.04 -13.13
C ILE A 62 -9.15 -2.63 -13.57
N PRO A 63 -9.58 -2.16 -14.76
CA PRO A 63 -9.46 -0.75 -15.11
C PRO A 63 -10.37 0.09 -14.21
N ASP A 64 -9.84 1.16 -13.62
CA ASP A 64 -10.61 2.08 -12.78
C ASP A 64 -10.86 3.38 -13.54
N THR A 65 -12.12 3.63 -13.89
CA THR A 65 -12.55 4.86 -14.56
C THR A 65 -13.14 5.89 -13.58
N ASN A 66 -13.16 5.61 -12.28
CA ASN A 66 -13.98 6.36 -11.30
C ASN A 66 -13.18 7.06 -10.17
N SER A 67 -11.85 6.92 -10.10
CA SER A 67 -11.02 7.48 -9.00
C SER A 67 -10.07 8.62 -9.44
N ARG A 68 -10.22 9.85 -8.90
CA ARG A 68 -9.48 11.07 -9.31
C ARG A 68 -8.55 11.62 -8.20
N PHE A 69 -7.29 11.98 -8.49
CA PHE A 69 -6.39 12.66 -7.53
C PHE A 69 -5.42 13.65 -8.21
N ASP A 70 -4.92 14.65 -7.48
CA ASP A 70 -4.07 15.71 -8.05
C ASP A 70 -2.57 15.36 -8.08
N THR A 71 -1.88 15.83 -9.12
CA THR A 71 -0.41 15.84 -9.19
C THR A 71 0.12 17.23 -8.84
N LEU A 72 1.10 17.28 -7.92
CA LEU A 72 1.87 18.49 -7.63
C LEU A 72 2.82 18.80 -8.79
N GLN A 73 2.31 19.38 -9.89
CA GLN A 73 3.00 20.30 -10.80
C GLN A 73 2.07 20.76 -11.95
N ASN A 74 1.41 21.90 -11.74
CA ASN A 74 1.02 22.92 -12.74
C ASN A 74 0.39 22.53 -14.09
N LYS A 75 -0.36 21.43 -14.20
CA LYS A 75 -1.40 21.24 -15.24
C LYS A 75 -2.37 20.17 -14.75
N ILE A 76 -3.65 20.53 -14.59
CA ILE A 76 -4.71 19.59 -14.19
C ILE A 76 -4.92 18.60 -15.34
N SER A 77 -4.28 17.43 -15.24
CA SER A 77 -4.58 16.25 -16.05
C SER A 77 -5.19 15.22 -15.12
N ASN A 78 -6.45 14.90 -15.38
CA ASN A 78 -7.28 13.99 -14.60
C ASN A 78 -6.69 12.56 -14.56
N ASP A 79 -6.91 11.90 -13.41
CA ASP A 79 -6.74 10.47 -13.08
C ASP A 79 -5.32 9.88 -12.91
N PRO A 80 -4.79 9.86 -11.67
CA PRO A 80 -3.56 9.14 -11.32
C PRO A 80 -3.83 7.71 -10.81
N VAL A 81 -5.05 7.19 -10.90
CA VAL A 81 -5.35 5.77 -10.70
C VAL A 81 -6.05 5.28 -11.96
N ALA A 82 -5.47 4.27 -12.59
CA ALA A 82 -5.93 3.69 -13.85
C ALA A 82 -6.20 2.19 -13.73
N PHE A 83 -5.45 1.48 -12.89
CA PHE A 83 -5.60 0.03 -12.73
C PHE A 83 -5.56 -0.40 -11.26
N ILE A 84 -6.45 -1.32 -10.93
CA ILE A 84 -6.51 -2.01 -9.64
C ILE A 84 -6.08 -3.46 -9.84
N TYR A 85 -5.06 -3.87 -9.11
CA TYR A 85 -4.56 -5.22 -9.05
C TYR A 85 -5.03 -5.89 -7.77
N ARG A 86 -5.70 -7.04 -7.88
CA ARG A 86 -6.19 -7.82 -6.75
C ARG A 86 -5.72 -9.27 -6.86
N VAL A 87 -5.29 -9.84 -5.75
CA VAL A 87 -5.13 -11.29 -5.65
C VAL A 87 -6.48 -11.90 -5.32
N LYS A 88 -6.82 -13.03 -5.96
CA LYS A 88 -8.02 -13.79 -5.59
C LYS A 88 -7.99 -14.11 -4.09
N HIS A 89 -9.10 -13.83 -3.41
CA HIS A 89 -9.24 -13.98 -1.95
C HIS A 89 -8.73 -15.33 -1.42
N LYS A 90 -9.08 -16.44 -2.09
CA LYS A 90 -8.64 -17.81 -1.74
C LYS A 90 -7.11 -18.00 -1.65
N ASN A 91 -6.32 -17.11 -2.26
CA ASN A 91 -4.87 -17.15 -2.28
C ASN A 91 -4.24 -16.01 -1.46
N THR A 92 -5.05 -15.30 -0.67
CA THR A 92 -4.62 -14.11 0.09
C THR A 92 -4.23 -14.46 1.53
N ASP A 93 -4.73 -15.57 2.08
CA ASP A 93 -4.41 -16.02 3.44
C ASP A 93 -2.90 -16.31 3.57
N GLY A 94 -2.28 -15.72 4.59
CA GLY A 94 -0.85 -15.80 4.85
C GLY A 94 0.04 -15.05 3.84
N LEU A 95 -0.51 -14.51 2.76
CA LEU A 95 0.25 -13.80 1.74
C LEU A 95 0.65 -12.40 2.20
N TYR A 96 -0.20 -11.72 2.96
CA TYR A 96 0.02 -10.36 3.42
C TYR A 96 -0.05 -10.25 4.94
N SER A 97 0.75 -9.34 5.50
CA SER A 97 0.68 -8.95 6.90
C SER A 97 0.79 -7.44 7.05
N PHE A 98 0.25 -6.92 8.14
CA PHE A 98 0.38 -5.53 8.55
C PHE A 98 0.47 -5.47 10.07
N GLN A 99 1.50 -4.82 10.60
CA GLN A 99 1.77 -4.74 12.05
C GLN A 99 1.77 -6.12 12.73
N ASN A 100 2.39 -7.11 12.09
CA ASN A 100 2.43 -8.53 12.50
C ASN A 100 1.06 -9.25 12.52
N LEU A 101 -0.02 -8.59 12.10
CA LEU A 101 -1.32 -9.20 11.93
C LEU A 101 -1.45 -9.75 10.51
N LYS A 102 -1.99 -10.96 10.36
CA LYS A 102 -2.25 -11.55 9.05
C LYS A 102 -3.45 -10.87 8.41
N VAL A 103 -3.32 -10.49 7.15
CA VAL A 103 -4.45 -9.99 6.36
C VAL A 103 -5.16 -11.17 5.73
N LYS A 104 -6.44 -11.36 6.09
CA LYS A 104 -7.27 -12.46 5.58
C LYS A 104 -8.20 -12.03 4.45
N GLU A 105 -8.46 -10.72 4.33
CA GLU A 105 -9.34 -10.16 3.30
C GLU A 105 -8.59 -9.75 2.03
N VAL A 106 -9.34 -9.32 1.02
CA VAL A 106 -8.81 -8.84 -0.26
C VAL A 106 -7.88 -7.65 -0.07
N VAL A 107 -6.69 -7.74 -0.68
CA VAL A 107 -5.74 -6.62 -0.83
C VAL A 107 -5.83 -6.09 -2.26
N SER A 108 -5.96 -4.77 -2.40
CA SER A 108 -6.05 -4.06 -3.68
C SER A 108 -4.88 -3.10 -3.83
N PHE A 109 -4.11 -3.25 -4.91
CA PHE A 109 -3.01 -2.34 -5.26
C PHE A 109 -3.44 -1.48 -6.44
N TYR A 110 -3.27 -0.17 -6.32
CA TYR A 110 -3.72 0.82 -7.28
C TYR A 110 -2.52 1.46 -7.96
N THR A 111 -2.62 1.62 -9.27
CA THR A 111 -1.54 2.16 -10.11
C THR A 111 -2.07 3.23 -11.05
N ASP A 112 -1.20 4.13 -11.49
CA ASP A 112 -1.54 5.14 -12.49
C ASP A 112 -1.44 4.62 -13.94
N ASN A 113 -1.76 5.48 -14.91
CA ASN A 113 -1.68 5.18 -16.35
C ASN A 113 -0.26 4.80 -16.84
N GLN A 114 0.77 5.03 -16.02
CA GLN A 114 2.16 4.64 -16.29
C GLN A 114 2.55 3.37 -15.53
N ASN A 115 1.58 2.64 -14.96
CA ASN A 115 1.78 1.47 -14.11
C ASN A 115 2.65 1.75 -12.87
N ARG A 116 2.68 2.99 -12.38
CA ARG A 116 3.37 3.31 -11.12
C ARG A 116 2.44 3.00 -9.96
N PHE A 117 2.94 2.29 -8.94
CA PHE A 117 2.18 1.94 -7.74
C PHE A 117 1.95 3.16 -6.84
N ARG A 118 0.69 3.48 -6.52
CA ARG A 118 0.31 4.73 -5.85
C ARG A 118 -0.42 4.54 -4.53
N ARG A 119 -1.14 3.43 -4.38
CA ARG A 119 -2.01 3.17 -3.21
C ARG A 119 -2.24 1.69 -3.00
N VAL A 120 -2.34 1.26 -1.75
CA VAL A 120 -2.82 -0.07 -1.37
C VAL A 120 -3.95 0.06 -0.36
N ASP A 121 -5.00 -0.72 -0.57
CA ASP A 121 -6.12 -0.88 0.36
C ASP A 121 -6.27 -2.34 0.77
N PHE A 122 -6.57 -2.55 2.04
CA PHE A 122 -6.94 -3.85 2.56
C PHE A 122 -7.83 -3.68 3.79
N ALA A 123 -8.47 -4.76 4.20
CA ALA A 123 -9.33 -4.78 5.38
C ALA A 123 -9.00 -5.98 6.27
N MET A 124 -9.40 -5.89 7.52
CA MET A 124 -9.15 -6.89 8.54
C MET A 124 -10.31 -6.89 9.54
N TYR A 125 -10.72 -8.08 9.96
CA TYR A 125 -11.51 -8.25 11.17
C TYR A 125 -10.57 -8.57 12.32
N LEU A 126 -10.69 -7.83 13.42
CA LEU A 126 -9.82 -7.91 14.58
C LEU A 126 -10.64 -8.24 15.82
N SER A 127 -10.10 -9.09 16.67
CA SER A 127 -10.55 -9.21 18.06
C SER A 127 -10.21 -7.94 18.85
N GLU A 128 -10.91 -7.71 19.97
CA GLU A 128 -10.61 -6.61 20.88
C GLU A 128 -9.11 -6.52 21.26
N PRO A 129 -8.40 -7.60 21.65
CA PRO A 129 -6.96 -7.53 21.95
C PRO A 129 -6.10 -7.11 20.76
N GLU A 130 -6.40 -7.61 19.56
CA GLU A 130 -5.67 -7.25 18.34
C GLU A 130 -5.88 -5.77 17.98
N TYR A 131 -7.11 -5.28 18.13
CA TYR A 131 -7.46 -3.89 17.91
C TYR A 131 -6.74 -2.97 18.91
N GLN A 132 -6.76 -3.29 20.20
CA GLN A 132 -6.04 -2.51 21.22
C GLN A 132 -4.52 -2.52 20.95
N ASN A 133 -3.97 -3.65 20.52
CA ASN A 133 -2.56 -3.72 20.11
C ASN A 133 -2.27 -2.81 18.90
N LEU A 134 -3.13 -2.82 17.88
CA LEU A 134 -3.03 -1.93 16.72
C LEU A 134 -3.03 -0.45 17.15
N LEU A 135 -3.94 -0.03 18.03
CA LEU A 135 -3.98 1.34 18.54
C LEU A 135 -2.73 1.69 19.35
N SER A 136 -2.26 0.76 20.20
CA SER A 136 -1.11 0.99 21.07
C SER A 136 0.22 1.15 20.33
N THR A 137 0.35 0.50 19.17
CA THR A 137 1.53 0.55 18.29
C THR A 137 1.50 1.76 17.35
N ASN A 138 0.35 2.40 17.19
CA ASN A 138 0.11 3.51 16.26
C ASN A 138 -0.38 4.78 16.99
N LYS A 139 0.13 5.03 18.21
CA LYS A 139 -0.27 6.17 19.07
C LYS A 139 0.01 7.54 18.47
N ASP A 140 0.92 7.62 17.50
CA ASP A 140 1.29 8.83 16.78
C ASP A 140 0.35 9.17 15.62
N TYR A 141 -0.65 8.32 15.35
CA TYR A 141 -1.69 8.62 14.38
C TYR A 141 -2.65 9.66 14.96
N LYS A 142 -2.97 10.66 14.15
CA LYS A 142 -3.94 11.69 14.50
C LYS A 142 -5.34 11.19 14.23
N ASP A 143 -6.23 11.38 15.19
CA ASP A 143 -7.66 11.22 14.97
C ASP A 143 -8.20 12.36 14.09
N ILE A 144 -8.69 12.00 12.91
CA ILE A 144 -9.28 12.93 11.95
C ILE A 144 -10.79 12.72 11.79
N THR A 145 -11.40 11.93 12.67
CA THR A 145 -12.84 11.68 12.66
C THR A 145 -13.59 12.96 13.01
N THR A 146 -14.49 13.39 12.14
CA THR A 146 -15.35 14.55 12.42
C THR A 146 -16.47 14.18 13.39
N ASP A 147 -16.95 15.15 14.16
CA ASP A 147 -18.11 14.96 15.05
C ASP A 147 -19.34 14.45 14.31
N GLU A 148 -19.50 14.85 13.05
CA GLU A 148 -20.60 14.40 12.19
C GLU A 148 -20.52 12.90 11.91
N VAL A 149 -19.33 12.41 11.53
CA VAL A 149 -19.08 10.99 11.27
C VAL A 149 -19.26 10.17 12.55
N ARG A 150 -18.78 10.68 13.70
CA ARG A 150 -18.98 10.02 15.00
C ARG A 150 -20.45 9.89 15.34
N LYS A 151 -21.21 11.00 15.26
CA LYS A 151 -22.65 11.00 15.56
C LYS A 151 -23.42 10.05 14.66
N PHE A 152 -23.12 10.05 13.36
CA PHE A 152 -23.77 9.16 12.40
C PHE A 152 -23.54 7.67 12.72
N ASN A 153 -22.35 7.32 13.19
CA ASN A 153 -21.99 5.95 13.54
C ASN A 153 -22.14 5.63 15.04
N ASN A 154 -22.92 6.41 15.80
CA ASN A 154 -23.10 6.21 17.25
C ASN A 154 -21.79 6.08 18.04
N ASN A 155 -20.76 6.85 17.64
CA ASN A 155 -19.38 6.83 18.18
C ASN A 155 -18.61 5.52 17.98
N LYS A 156 -19.11 4.59 17.17
CA LYS A 156 -18.46 3.29 16.88
C LYS A 156 -17.44 3.36 15.75
N TYR A 157 -17.26 4.52 15.14
CA TYR A 157 -16.38 4.70 14.00
C TYR A 157 -15.30 5.74 14.30
N GLN A 158 -14.07 5.41 13.92
CA GLN A 158 -12.90 6.25 14.10
C GLN A 158 -12.01 6.19 12.86
N ILE A 159 -11.47 7.35 12.47
CA ILE A 159 -10.52 7.52 11.39
C ILE A 159 -9.21 8.04 11.99
N LEU A 160 -8.17 7.23 11.91
CA LEU A 160 -6.82 7.57 12.38
C LEU A 160 -5.89 7.72 11.20
N GLN A 161 -5.10 8.78 11.15
CA GLN A 161 -4.19 9.03 10.04
C GLN A 161 -2.80 9.45 10.51
N LYS A 162 -1.79 8.91 9.85
CA LYS A 162 -0.41 9.38 9.92
C LYS A 162 0.09 9.75 8.53
N VAL A 163 0.72 10.92 8.42
CA VAL A 163 1.33 11.39 7.17
C VAL A 163 2.84 11.50 7.37
N GLU A 164 3.60 10.74 6.59
CA GLU A 164 5.06 10.70 6.58
C GLU A 164 5.56 11.15 5.20
N LYS A 165 6.04 12.39 5.10
CA LYS A 165 6.44 13.00 3.82
C LYS A 165 5.27 13.00 2.83
N LYS A 166 5.33 12.16 1.78
CA LYS A 166 4.28 12.00 0.77
C LYS A 166 3.38 10.77 1.02
N LYS A 167 3.70 9.93 2.01
CA LYS A 167 2.96 8.72 2.34
C LYS A 167 1.93 9.01 3.43
N ALA A 168 0.66 8.77 3.16
CA ALA A 168 -0.40 8.77 4.15
C ALA A 168 -0.84 7.33 4.45
N THR A 169 -0.90 6.97 5.73
CA THR A 169 -1.52 5.74 6.21
C THR A 169 -2.77 6.13 6.99
N THR A 170 -3.94 5.64 6.56
CA THR A 170 -5.24 5.91 7.20
C THR A 170 -5.87 4.60 7.64
N PHE A 171 -6.29 4.54 8.89
CA PHE A 171 -7.13 3.48 9.45
C PHE A 171 -8.56 3.97 9.55
N TYR A 172 -9.48 3.16 9.06
CA TYR A 172 -10.91 3.34 9.16
C TYR A 172 -11.44 2.21 10.04
N CYS A 173 -11.70 2.51 11.30
CA CYS A 173 -12.00 1.54 12.35
C CYS A 173 -13.49 1.60 12.68
N LEU A 174 -14.19 0.46 12.60
CA LEU A 174 -15.59 0.30 12.95
C LEU A 174 -15.72 -0.81 14.00
N GLU A 175 -16.36 -0.52 15.13
CA GLU A 175 -16.80 -1.55 16.07
C GLU A 175 -18.05 -2.27 15.51
N THR A 176 -17.93 -3.57 15.20
CA THR A 176 -19.00 -4.35 14.57
C THR A 176 -19.64 -5.36 15.52
N ARG A 177 -18.87 -5.96 16.44
CA ARG A 177 -19.29 -7.08 17.33
C ARG A 177 -20.03 -8.18 16.57
N ASP A 178 -19.41 -8.67 15.50
CA ASP A 178 -19.97 -9.72 14.65
C ASP A 178 -19.19 -11.04 14.80
N ASN A 179 -19.58 -12.05 14.03
CA ASN A 179 -18.99 -13.39 14.11
C ASN A 179 -17.55 -13.45 13.54
N LEU A 180 -17.12 -12.42 12.81
CA LEU A 180 -15.83 -12.33 12.14
C LEU A 180 -14.81 -11.56 12.99
N GLY A 181 -15.26 -10.63 13.84
CA GLY A 181 -14.45 -9.94 14.83
C GLY A 181 -15.24 -8.88 15.60
N ASP A 182 -14.58 -8.32 16.62
CA ASP A 182 -15.15 -7.20 17.39
C ASP A 182 -15.05 -5.89 16.62
N TYR A 183 -14.02 -5.76 15.77
CA TYR A 183 -13.73 -4.57 14.98
C TYR A 183 -13.45 -4.93 13.51
N PHE A 184 -14.03 -4.15 12.61
CA PHE A 184 -13.64 -4.09 11.21
C PHE A 184 -12.70 -2.90 11.01
N VAL A 185 -11.49 -3.16 10.55
CA VAL A 185 -10.49 -2.13 10.25
C VAL A 185 -10.13 -2.20 8.77
N ARG A 186 -10.40 -1.10 8.06
CA ARG A 186 -9.87 -0.89 6.71
C ARG A 186 -8.66 0.02 6.78
N ILE A 187 -7.61 -0.37 6.07
CA ILE A 187 -6.34 0.34 6.03
C ILE A 187 -6.07 0.78 4.60
N ARG A 188 -5.69 2.05 4.45
CA ARG A 188 -5.22 2.63 3.21
C ARG A 188 -3.82 3.17 3.41
N ILE A 189 -2.92 2.85 2.49
CA ILE A 189 -1.60 3.46 2.39
C ILE A 189 -1.51 4.11 1.00
N SER A 190 -1.13 5.37 0.90
CA SER A 190 -1.14 6.15 -0.35
C SER A 190 0.04 7.10 -0.44
N ASP A 191 0.66 7.26 -1.61
CA ASP A 191 1.64 8.33 -1.90
C ASP A 191 1.03 9.56 -2.59
N LEU A 192 -0.29 9.52 -2.81
CA LEU A 192 -1.07 10.59 -3.42
C LEU A 192 -1.60 11.56 -2.36
N ASN A 193 -1.54 12.85 -2.66
CA ASN A 193 -2.34 13.86 -1.96
C ASN A 193 -3.78 13.75 -2.43
N ILE A 194 -4.68 13.37 -1.52
CA ILE A 194 -6.08 13.16 -1.83
C ILE A 194 -6.86 14.48 -1.69
N ILE A 195 -7.18 15.10 -2.83
CA ILE A 195 -7.91 16.37 -2.88
C ILE A 195 -9.40 16.14 -3.18
N ALA A 196 -9.75 15.10 -3.96
CA ALA A 196 -11.13 14.76 -4.28
C ALA A 196 -11.30 13.27 -4.65
N ASP A 197 -11.36 12.38 -3.66
CA ASP A 197 -11.72 10.98 -3.88
C ASP A 197 -13.24 10.81 -3.70
N GLU A 198 -13.99 10.58 -4.78
CA GLU A 198 -15.43 10.26 -4.70
C GLU A 198 -15.68 9.02 -3.85
N PHE A 199 -14.75 8.07 -3.83
CA PHE A 199 -14.80 6.90 -2.96
C PHE A 199 -14.70 7.31 -1.48
N ASP A 200 -13.80 8.24 -1.12
CA ASP A 200 -13.71 8.74 0.26
C ASP A 200 -14.86 9.65 0.63
N LYS A 201 -15.36 10.47 -0.29
CA LYS A 201 -16.59 11.23 -0.05
C LYS A 201 -17.75 10.29 0.19
N LYS A 202 -17.84 9.19 -0.54
CA LYS A 202 -18.89 8.19 -0.40
C LYS A 202 -18.86 7.52 0.98
N TRP A 203 -17.71 7.03 1.42
CA TRP A 203 -17.54 6.36 2.72
C TRP A 203 -17.51 7.29 3.94
N ASN A 204 -17.05 8.55 3.77
CA ASN A 204 -16.93 9.53 4.85
C ASN A 204 -18.02 10.61 4.82
N SER A 205 -19.04 10.51 3.96
CA SER A 205 -20.18 11.43 3.96
C SER A 205 -21.36 10.92 4.78
N LYS A 206 -22.23 11.87 5.13
CA LYS A 206 -23.53 11.71 5.82
C LYS A 206 -24.46 10.61 5.25
N ARG A 207 -24.15 10.06 4.08
CA ARG A 207 -24.98 9.10 3.36
C ARG A 207 -24.26 7.80 3.01
N GLY A 208 -23.09 7.50 3.58
CA GLY A 208 -22.33 6.25 3.44
C GLY A 208 -23.00 5.08 2.70
N TYR A 209 -23.11 5.16 1.38
CA TYR A 209 -23.61 4.11 0.46
C TYR A 209 -22.94 4.27 -0.87
#